data_AF-A0A5P1FMK4-F1
#
_entry.id   AF-A0A5P1FMK4-F1
#
_cell.length_a   1.000
_cell.length_b   1.000
_cell.length_c   1.000
_cell.angle_alpha   90.00
_cell.angle_beta   90.00
_cell.angle_gamma   90.00
#
_symmetry.space_group_name_H-M   'P 1'
#
loop_
_entity.id
_entity.type
_entity.pdbx_description
1 polymer ?
#
loop_
_entity_poly.entity_id
_entity_poly.type
_entity_poly.pdbx_seq_one_letter_code
_entity_poly.pdbx_strand_id
1 'polypeptide(L)'
;MSGSCALNLCSIACGRIDLFYELGFGGPWDVAGGAMIFQEVGALVFDPSGGDFDIMSQRVAASNVHLKDLFTDALRESWITQQP
;
A
#
# COMPACT_ATOMS: atom_id res chain seq x y z
N MET A 1 9.70 -1.34 -10.32
CA MET A 1 9.32 -2.29 -9.25
C MET A 1 10.55 -3.03 -8.78
N SER A 2 10.83 -3.05 -7.47
CA SER A 2 12.01 -3.74 -6.91
C SER A 2 11.77 -5.23 -6.58
N GLY A 3 10.62 -5.82 -6.94
CA GLY A 3 10.30 -7.22 -6.65
C GLY A 3 10.16 -7.58 -5.16
N SER A 4 10.25 -6.60 -4.25
CA SER A 4 10.14 -6.77 -2.81
C SER A 4 9.22 -5.70 -2.23
N CYS A 5 8.15 -6.15 -1.57
CA CYS A 5 7.15 -5.29 -0.93
C CYS A 5 7.81 -4.41 0.14
N ALA A 6 8.62 -5.01 1.03
CA ALA A 6 9.37 -4.30 2.07
C ALA A 6 10.29 -3.18 1.53
N LEU A 7 10.99 -3.40 0.41
CA LEU A 7 11.85 -2.36 -0.19
C LEU A 7 11.06 -1.18 -0.76
N ASN A 8 9.90 -1.46 -1.37
CA ASN A 8 9.04 -0.40 -1.90
C ASN A 8 8.44 0.43 -0.75
N LEU A 9 8.09 -0.22 0.37
CA LEU A 9 7.69 0.45 1.60
C LEU A 9 8.82 1.38 2.10
N CYS A 10 10.03 0.87 2.30
CA CYS A 10 11.16 1.73 2.71
C CYS A 10 11.42 2.89 1.74
N SER A 11 11.14 2.70 0.45
CA SER A 11 11.28 3.75 -0.56
C SER A 11 10.26 4.88 -0.37
N ILE A 12 9.03 4.57 0.03
CA ILE A 12 8.03 5.58 0.44
C ILE A 12 8.47 6.29 1.72
N ALA A 13 8.92 5.54 2.72
CA ALA A 13 9.42 6.11 3.97
C ALA A 13 10.56 7.12 3.75
N CYS A 14 11.38 6.89 2.73
CA CYS A 14 12.46 7.80 2.31
C CYS A 14 12.03 8.89 1.31
N GLY A 15 10.74 8.99 0.95
CA GLY A 15 10.22 9.97 -0.01
C GLY A 15 10.70 9.76 -1.46
N ARG A 16 11.13 8.54 -1.82
CA ARG A 16 11.53 8.20 -3.21
C ARG A 16 10.35 7.78 -4.08
N ILE A 17 9.30 7.28 -3.45
CA ILE A 17 8.07 6.81 -4.08
C ILE A 17 6.91 7.45 -3.34
N ASP A 18 5.91 7.95 -4.05
CA ASP A 18 4.75 8.60 -3.44
C ASP A 18 3.62 7.62 -3.10
N LEU A 19 3.49 6.54 -3.87
CA LEU A 19 2.44 5.53 -3.77
C LEU A 19 2.95 4.17 -4.28
N PHE A 20 2.62 3.12 -3.54
CA PHE A 20 2.88 1.73 -3.91
C PHE A 20 1.70 0.87 -3.46
N TYR A 21 1.28 -0.08 -4.28
CA TYR A 21 0.33 -1.12 -3.88
C TYR A 21 0.71 -2.45 -4.50
N GLU A 22 0.38 -3.53 -3.81
CA GLU A 22 0.61 -4.89 -4.27
C GLU A 22 -0.54 -5.81 -3.82
N LEU A 23 -0.94 -6.70 -4.72
CA LEU A 23 -2.00 -7.67 -4.53
C LEU A 23 -1.41 -9.08 -4.68
N GLY A 24 -1.65 -9.95 -3.70
CA GLY A 24 -1.24 -11.36 -3.76
C GLY A 24 0.24 -11.60 -3.46
N PHE A 25 0.83 -10.90 -2.50
CA PHE A 25 2.18 -11.23 -2.03
C PHE A 25 2.21 -12.58 -1.29
N GLY A 26 3.37 -13.27 -1.33
CA GLY A 26 3.49 -14.69 -0.96
C GLY A 26 3.22 -14.98 0.52
N GLY A 27 3.46 -14.01 1.41
CA GLY A 27 3.07 -14.12 2.81
C GLY A 27 3.30 -12.85 3.63
N PRO A 28 2.81 -12.81 4.88
CA PRO A 28 2.83 -11.62 5.74
C PRO A 28 4.24 -11.11 6.03
N TRP A 29 5.25 -11.97 5.96
CA TRP A 29 6.66 -11.62 6.16
C TRP A 29 7.18 -10.60 5.12
N ASP A 30 6.59 -10.55 3.92
CA ASP A 30 7.01 -9.62 2.85
C ASP A 30 6.69 -8.16 3.17
N VAL A 31 5.74 -7.93 4.08
CA VAL A 31 5.23 -6.59 4.44
C VAL A 31 5.52 -6.25 5.90
N ALA A 32 5.67 -7.23 6.79
CA ALA A 32 5.85 -7.04 8.22
C ALA A 32 6.95 -6.03 8.58
N GLY A 33 8.13 -6.18 7.96
CA GLY A 33 9.27 -5.28 8.24
C GLY A 33 9.03 -3.84 7.78
N GLY A 34 8.39 -3.66 6.62
CA GLY A 34 8.07 -2.33 6.09
C GLY A 34 6.96 -1.65 6.89
N ALA A 35 5.91 -2.39 7.29
CA ALA A 35 4.79 -1.86 8.06
C ALA A 35 5.22 -1.31 9.43
N MET A 36 6.23 -1.93 10.06
CA MET A 36 6.79 -1.47 11.34
C MET A 36 7.49 -0.11 11.19
N ILE A 37 8.29 0.06 10.14
CA ILE A 37 8.98 1.32 9.83
C ILE A 37 7.96 2.43 9.53
N PHE A 38 6.84 2.12 8.89
CA PHE A 38 5.82 3.09 8.53
C PHE A 38 5.19 3.81 9.71
N GLN A 39 5.12 3.16 10.88
CA GLN A 39 4.58 3.78 12.09
C GLN A 39 5.39 5.00 12.55
N GLU A 40 6.67 5.07 12.16
CA GLU A 40 7.60 6.12 12.63
C GLU A 40 7.72 7.32 11.69
N VAL A 41 7.43 7.15 10.40
CA VAL A 41 7.71 8.17 9.36
C VAL A 41 6.48 8.96 8.90
N GLY A 42 5.32 8.74 9.52
CA GLY A 42 4.08 9.44 9.18
C GLY A 42 3.51 9.08 7.80
N ALA A 43 3.96 7.97 7.21
CA ALA A 43 3.39 7.43 5.98
C ALA A 43 2.21 6.50 6.32
N LEU A 44 1.29 6.29 5.37
CA LEU A 44 0.08 5.51 5.58
C LEU A 44 0.21 4.14 4.91
N VAL A 45 -0.11 3.07 5.66
CA VAL A 45 -0.36 1.72 5.11
C VAL A 45 -1.84 1.40 5.29
N PHE A 46 -2.48 0.91 4.24
CA PHE A 46 -3.92 0.65 4.21
C PHE A 46 -4.24 -0.48 3.21
N ASP A 47 -5.45 -1.02 3.27
CA ASP A 47 -5.93 -1.95 2.24
C ASP A 47 -6.24 -1.16 0.95
N PRO A 48 -5.84 -1.63 -0.25
CA PRO A 48 -6.13 -0.94 -1.52
C PRO A 48 -7.62 -0.61 -1.75
N SER A 49 -8.54 -1.33 -1.10
CA SER A 49 -9.99 -1.11 -1.13
C SER A 49 -10.45 0.08 -0.26
N GLY A 50 -9.52 0.69 0.48
CA GLY A 50 -9.74 1.81 1.40
C GLY A 50 -9.92 1.41 2.87
N GLY A 51 -9.81 0.13 3.19
CA GLY A 51 -9.92 -0.38 4.55
C GLY A 51 -8.64 -0.21 5.37
N ASP A 52 -8.72 -0.62 6.64
CA ASP A 52 -7.55 -0.73 7.49
C ASP A 52 -6.59 -1.81 6.97
N PHE A 53 -5.30 -1.61 7.21
CA PHE A 53 -4.29 -2.58 6.81
C PHE A 53 -4.43 -3.88 7.61
N ASP A 54 -4.66 -4.98 6.90
CA ASP A 54 -4.58 -6.34 7.43
C ASP A 54 -3.43 -7.10 6.77
N ILE A 55 -2.43 -7.45 7.56
CA ILE A 55 -1.25 -8.19 7.10
C ILE A 55 -1.59 -9.59 6.54
N MET A 56 -2.72 -10.16 6.96
CA MET A 56 -3.17 -11.48 6.51
C MET A 56 -3.97 -11.44 5.21
N SER A 57 -4.41 -10.24 4.78
CA SER A 57 -5.21 -10.06 3.56
C SER A 57 -4.43 -10.33 2.26
N GLN A 58 -3.09 -10.43 2.34
CA GLN A 58 -2.18 -10.50 1.20
C GLN A 58 -2.34 -9.34 0.21
N ARG A 59 -2.79 -8.19 0.72
CA ARG A 59 -2.99 -6.96 -0.04
C ARG A 59 -2.45 -5.80 0.78
N VAL A 60 -1.77 -4.88 0.11
CA VAL A 60 -1.23 -3.70 0.78
C VAL A 60 -1.18 -2.53 -0.19
N ALA A 61 -1.59 -1.36 0.28
CA ALA A 61 -1.28 -0.08 -0.31
C ALA A 61 -0.54 0.78 0.72
N ALA A 62 0.37 1.60 0.22
CA ALA A 62 1.15 2.50 1.02
C ALA A 62 1.36 3.81 0.26
N SER A 63 1.25 4.93 0.96
CA SER A 63 1.44 6.25 0.37
C SER A 63 1.88 7.29 1.39
N ASN A 64 2.25 8.47 0.89
CA ASN A 64 2.24 9.67 1.73
C ASN A 64 0.80 10.00 2.21
N VAL A 65 0.68 10.90 3.19
CA VAL A 65 -0.62 11.26 3.80
C VAL A 65 -1.61 11.93 2.84
N HIS A 66 -1.15 12.46 1.71
CA HIS A 66 -1.98 13.23 0.78
C HIS A 66 -2.63 12.38 -0.31
N LEU A 67 -2.10 11.17 -0.56
CA LEU A 67 -2.50 10.35 -1.70
C LEU A 67 -3.43 9.18 -1.36
N LYS A 68 -3.63 8.86 -0.08
CA LYS A 68 -4.47 7.73 0.35
C LYS A 68 -5.89 7.82 -0.26
N ASP A 69 -6.56 8.94 -0.04
CA ASP A 69 -7.96 9.11 -0.43
C ASP A 69 -8.09 9.16 -1.95
N LEU A 70 -7.23 9.95 -2.62
CA LEU A 70 -7.19 10.05 -4.07
C LEU A 70 -6.98 8.69 -4.74
N PHE A 71 -6.06 7.87 -4.21
CA PHE A 71 -5.80 6.53 -4.73
C PHE A 71 -7.00 5.61 -4.53
N THR A 72 -7.59 5.62 -3.33
CA THR A 72 -8.73 4.77 -2.98
C THR A 72 -9.95 5.09 -3.86
N ASP A 73 -10.22 6.38 -4.08
CA ASP A 73 -11.33 6.84 -4.92
C ASP A 73 -11.11 6.46 -6.38
N ALA A 74 -9.91 6.71 -6.92
CA ALA A 74 -9.56 6.31 -8.29
C ALA A 74 -9.66 4.80 -8.49
N LEU A 75 -9.24 4.00 -7.51
CA LEU A 75 -9.35 2.55 -7.58
C LEU A 75 -10.82 2.12 -7.59
N ARG A 76 -11.67 2.71 -6.74
CA ARG A 76 -13.12 2.43 -6.72
C ARG A 76 -13.81 2.79 -8.03
N GLU A 77 -13.51 3.96 -8.60
CA GLU A 77 -14.06 4.37 -9.90
C GLU A 77 -13.66 3.41 -11.01
N SER A 78 -12.40 2.95 -11.01
CA SER A 78 -11.92 1.98 -12.00
C SER A 78 -12.65 0.63 -11.90
N TRP A 79 -13.01 0.21 -10.69
CA TRP A 79 -13.74 -1.04 -10.46
C TRP A 79 -15.21 -0.93 -10.88
N ILE A 80 -15.84 0.23 -10.72
CA ILE A 80 -17.20 0.51 -11.20
C ILE A 80 -17.22 0.49 -12.74
N THR A 81 -16.17 1.03 -13.37
CA THR A 81 -16.07 1.10 -14.84
C THR A 81 -15.80 -0.27 -15.49
N GLN A 82 -15.33 -1.25 -14.71
CA GLN A 82 -14.97 -2.60 -15.17
C GLN A 82 -16.05 -3.67 -14.90
N GLN A 83 -17.20 -3.30 -14.30
CA GLN A 83 -18.36 -4.18 -14.23
C GLN A 83 -19.22 -4.05 -15.52
N PRO A 84 -19.50 -5.15 -16.23
CA PRO A 84 -20.38 -5.13 -17.40
C PRO A 84 -21.84 -4.80 -17.05
#